data_AF-A0AAU2A3Y5-F1
#
_entry.id   AF-A0AAU2A3Y5-F1
#
_cell.length_a   1.000
_cell.length_b   1.000
_cell.length_c   1.000
_cell.angle_alpha   90.00
_cell.angle_beta   90.00
_cell.angle_gamma   90.00
#
_symmetry.space_group_name_H-M   'P 1'
#
loop_
_entity.id
_entity.type
_entity.pdbx_description
1 polymer ?
#
loop_
_entity_poly.entity_id
_entity_poly.type
_entity_poly.pdbx_seq_one_letter_code
_entity_poly.pdbx_strand_id
1 'polypeptide(L)'
;MKTQRLTSLSLGLLTLTVLPLAAACGSEKDSGGSQTVGTGSGTADVTGVHWTVDDLTVDGKKSQAPASAWLKIAKNGEVSGNLGCNGFGAKATVDGDEISLGQFLSTDMACASMGFENTLTKALKDGTLTAKGTESAKNAQQLTLTTKTGDTIHLTEEKAAALYGTKWTITTLGAGSNGDSDSAAVSPLPSGADAYLVLDQKKGTVSGKAGCNNVSADATVSDGTITFGSPSTTRRMCDGSLMEAEKTLLGLFDGKATYKIDHRSMTLTSADGTTVSATAAD
;
A
#
# COMPACT_ATOMS: atom_id res chain seq x y z
N MET A 1 112.17 1.25 29.67
CA MET A 1 111.22 0.70 30.66
C MET A 1 109.90 0.52 29.94
N LYS A 2 109.68 -0.64 29.31
CA LYS A 2 109.03 -1.83 29.90
C LYS A 2 107.62 -1.53 30.42
N THR A 3 106.67 -2.08 29.65
CA THR A 3 105.47 -2.80 30.09
C THR A 3 104.46 -2.06 30.98
N GLN A 4 103.21 -1.98 30.52
CA GLN A 4 102.18 -2.92 30.98
C GLN A 4 100.88 -2.78 30.17
N ARG A 5 100.26 -3.92 29.90
CA ARG A 5 98.86 -4.04 29.43
C ARG A 5 97.92 -3.55 30.51
N LEU A 6 96.81 -2.91 30.15
CA LEU A 6 95.59 -2.81 30.96
C LEU A 6 94.39 -2.29 30.14
N THR A 7 93.24 -2.92 30.41
CA THR A 7 91.86 -2.38 30.46
C THR A 7 91.11 -1.86 29.23
N SER A 8 89.97 -2.55 29.03
CA SER A 8 88.64 -2.14 28.57
C SER A 8 88.37 -0.65 28.35
N LEU A 9 87.73 -0.32 27.22
CA LEU A 9 86.82 0.82 27.10
C LEU A 9 85.65 0.46 26.17
N SER A 10 84.45 0.54 26.72
CA SER A 10 83.15 0.54 26.05
C SER A 10 82.88 1.86 25.34
N LEU A 11 82.43 1.80 24.08
CA LEU A 11 81.77 2.85 23.28
C LEU A 11 81.12 2.08 22.10
N GLY A 12 79.85 2.16 21.72
CA GLY A 12 78.82 3.19 21.85
C GLY A 12 78.24 3.37 20.44
N LEU A 13 76.93 3.18 20.25
CA LEU A 13 76.14 3.99 19.31
C LEU A 13 74.63 3.78 19.56
N LEU A 14 74.01 4.84 20.07
CA LEU A 14 72.57 5.09 20.02
C LEU A 14 72.13 5.27 18.57
N THR A 15 70.99 4.69 18.17
CA THR A 15 70.20 5.20 17.04
C THR A 15 68.84 5.65 17.56
N LEU A 16 68.67 6.97 17.51
CA LEU A 16 67.52 7.74 17.95
C LEU A 16 66.52 7.90 16.79
N THR A 17 65.24 7.84 17.17
CA THR A 17 63.98 8.13 16.48
C THR A 17 63.98 9.26 15.43
N VAL A 18 63.12 9.16 14.40
CA VAL A 18 62.22 10.26 13.98
C VAL A 18 60.91 9.70 13.39
N LEU A 19 59.80 9.92 14.11
CA LEU A 19 58.43 10.00 13.59
C LEU A 19 58.21 11.39 12.99
N PRO A 20 57.52 11.55 11.85
CA PRO A 20 56.87 12.80 11.52
C PRO A 20 55.43 12.81 12.07
N LEU A 21 55.18 13.72 13.03
CA LEU A 21 53.85 14.25 13.31
C LEU A 21 53.48 15.24 12.20
N ALA A 22 52.31 15.06 11.60
CA ALA A 22 51.60 16.13 10.92
C ALA A 22 50.19 16.23 11.54
N ALA A 23 49.92 17.36 12.17
CA ALA A 23 48.60 17.76 12.63
C ALA A 23 48.24 19.09 11.96
N ALA A 24 47.10 19.15 11.26
CA ALA A 24 46.09 20.22 11.37
C ALA A 24 44.99 20.12 10.27
N CYS A 25 43.75 19.95 10.75
CA CYS A 25 42.42 20.44 10.32
C CYS A 25 41.94 20.47 8.84
N GLY A 26 40.78 19.82 8.58
CA GLY A 26 39.75 20.36 7.67
C GLY A 26 38.90 19.38 6.81
N SER A 27 37.69 19.03 7.29
CA SER A 27 36.42 18.66 6.59
C SER A 27 36.24 17.37 5.74
N GLU A 28 35.39 16.47 6.28
CA GLU A 28 34.29 15.64 5.70
C GLU A 28 34.49 14.65 4.52
N LYS A 29 34.23 13.33 4.75
CA LYS A 29 33.06 12.54 4.29
C LYS A 29 33.24 11.02 4.51
N ASP A 30 32.08 10.35 4.55
CA ASP A 30 31.67 9.22 5.39
C ASP A 30 32.19 7.80 5.09
N SER A 31 32.15 7.03 6.18
CA SER A 31 32.57 5.65 6.40
C SER A 31 31.57 4.60 5.88
N GLY A 32 32.06 3.62 5.14
CA GLY A 32 31.34 2.38 4.81
C GLY A 32 31.38 1.38 5.98
N GLY A 33 30.27 1.25 6.70
CA GLY A 33 30.07 0.30 7.79
C GLY A 33 29.32 -0.96 7.34
N SER A 34 29.97 -2.11 7.52
CA SER A 34 29.42 -3.46 7.40
C SER A 34 28.21 -3.65 8.32
N GLN A 35 27.02 -3.86 7.75
CA GLN A 35 25.80 -4.21 8.49
C GLN A 35 25.71 -5.74 8.62
N THR A 36 26.03 -6.24 9.81
CA THR A 36 25.56 -7.55 10.28
C THR A 36 24.07 -7.44 10.58
N VAL A 37 23.24 -8.14 9.79
CA VAL A 37 21.81 -8.30 10.08
C VAL A 37 21.65 -9.17 11.32
N GLY A 38 21.36 -8.52 12.45
CA GLY A 38 20.89 -9.19 13.66
C GLY A 38 19.47 -9.70 13.44
N THR A 39 19.27 -11.00 13.68
CA THR A 39 17.95 -11.58 13.96
C THR A 39 17.44 -11.03 15.30
N GLY A 40 16.96 -9.78 15.27
CA GLY A 40 16.03 -9.28 16.25
C GLY A 40 14.65 -9.82 15.91
N SER A 41 13.95 -10.33 16.92
CA SER A 41 12.51 -10.61 16.87
C SER A 41 11.77 -9.27 16.68
N GLY A 42 11.80 -8.74 15.45
CA GLY A 42 11.55 -7.34 15.13
C GLY A 42 10.15 -7.11 14.58
N THR A 43 9.53 -6.03 15.08
CA THR A 43 8.39 -5.29 14.52
C THR A 43 7.95 -5.73 13.11
N ALA A 44 6.68 -6.13 12.97
CA ALA A 44 6.05 -6.28 11.66
C ALA A 44 6.32 -5.02 10.81
N ASP A 45 6.56 -5.21 9.51
CA ASP A 45 6.84 -4.10 8.59
C ASP A 45 5.57 -3.24 8.49
N VAL A 46 5.48 -2.17 9.28
CA VAL A 46 4.25 -1.37 9.40
C VAL A 46 3.97 -0.61 8.10
N THR A 47 5.03 -0.32 7.34
CA THR A 47 4.94 0.43 6.08
C THR A 47 4.66 -0.48 4.89
N GLY A 48 3.93 0.03 3.91
CA GLY A 48 3.55 -0.71 2.70
C GLY A 48 2.42 -1.73 2.92
N VAL A 49 1.96 -1.93 4.15
CA VAL A 49 0.88 -2.85 4.51
C VAL A 49 -0.45 -2.10 4.59
N HIS A 50 -1.52 -2.75 4.11
CA HIS A 50 -2.88 -2.28 4.30
C HIS A 50 -3.42 -2.90 5.58
N TRP A 51 -3.75 -2.05 6.55
CA TRP A 51 -4.21 -2.45 7.87
C TRP A 51 -5.70 -2.17 8.00
N THR A 52 -6.51 -3.22 8.15
CA THR A 52 -7.91 -3.05 8.60
C THR A 52 -7.92 -2.76 10.08
N VAL A 53 -8.76 -1.83 10.52
CA VAL A 53 -8.98 -1.59 11.94
C VAL A 53 -9.97 -2.63 12.43
N ASP A 54 -9.56 -3.44 13.41
CA ASP A 54 -10.44 -4.46 14.00
C ASP A 54 -11.23 -3.84 15.16
N ASP A 55 -10.51 -3.22 16.09
CA ASP A 55 -11.06 -2.57 17.26
C ASP A 55 -10.08 -1.61 17.91
N LEU A 56 -10.59 -0.78 18.82
CA LEU A 56 -9.77 0.07 19.66
C LEU A 56 -10.30 0.10 21.10
N THR A 57 -9.40 0.27 22.05
CA THR A 57 -9.69 0.48 23.47
C THR A 57 -9.13 1.83 23.88
N VAL A 58 -10.01 2.78 24.19
CA VAL A 58 -9.65 4.13 24.63
C VAL A 58 -10.34 4.41 25.96
N ASP A 59 -9.59 4.93 26.94
CA ASP A 59 -10.10 5.24 28.29
C ASP A 59 -10.76 3.99 28.94
N GLY A 60 -10.21 2.80 28.67
CA GLY A 60 -10.72 1.51 29.16
C GLY A 60 -11.98 0.98 28.45
N LYS A 61 -12.51 1.71 27.46
CA LYS A 61 -13.70 1.30 26.69
C LYS A 61 -13.30 0.72 25.34
N LYS A 62 -13.60 -0.56 25.13
CA LYS A 62 -13.43 -1.24 23.84
C LYS A 62 -14.57 -0.91 22.87
N SER A 63 -14.23 -0.62 21.61
CA SER A 63 -15.17 -0.34 20.52
C SER A 63 -14.77 -1.12 19.26
N GLN A 64 -15.72 -1.82 18.64
CA GLN A 64 -15.50 -2.51 17.36
C GLN A 64 -15.49 -1.51 16.21
N ALA A 65 -14.62 -1.73 15.24
CA ALA A 65 -14.51 -0.89 14.07
C ALA A 65 -15.61 -1.19 13.04
N PRO A 66 -16.10 -0.17 12.31
CA PRO A 66 -16.80 -0.40 11.05
C PRO A 66 -15.88 -1.10 10.05
N ALA A 67 -16.42 -1.98 9.21
CA ALA A 67 -15.64 -2.71 8.19
C ALA A 67 -14.91 -1.79 7.20
N SER A 68 -15.37 -0.54 7.05
CA SER A 68 -14.73 0.47 6.22
C SER A 68 -13.48 1.11 6.85
N ALA A 69 -13.16 0.83 8.11
CA ALA A 69 -12.04 1.47 8.79
C ALA A 69 -10.71 0.78 8.44
N TRP A 70 -9.78 1.53 7.89
CA TRP A 70 -8.45 1.04 7.50
C TRP A 70 -7.43 2.17 7.45
N LEU A 71 -6.15 1.81 7.49
CA LEU A 71 -5.06 2.74 7.19
C LEU A 71 -3.88 2.03 6.50
N LYS A 72 -3.10 2.82 5.78
CA LYS A 72 -1.84 2.38 5.15
C LYS A 72 -0.82 3.48 5.31
N ILE A 73 0.36 3.11 5.78
CA ILE A 73 1.54 3.99 5.79
C ILE A 73 2.41 3.60 4.61
N ALA A 74 2.50 4.42 3.58
CA ALA A 74 3.39 4.20 2.45
C ALA A 74 4.87 4.36 2.87
N LYS A 75 5.77 3.75 2.09
CA LYS A 75 7.23 3.79 2.37
C LYS A 75 7.83 5.20 2.35
N ASN A 76 7.16 6.16 1.72
CA ASN A 76 7.53 7.57 1.72
C ASN A 76 6.94 8.35 2.91
N GLY A 77 6.30 7.67 3.86
CA GLY A 77 5.65 8.27 5.03
C GLY A 77 4.26 8.84 4.76
N GLU A 78 3.69 8.69 3.57
CA GLU A 78 2.29 9.10 3.35
C GLU A 78 1.32 8.12 4.00
N VAL A 79 0.36 8.67 4.75
CA VAL A 79 -0.72 7.89 5.33
C VAL A 79 -1.99 8.17 4.56
N SER A 80 -2.69 7.11 4.17
CA SER A 80 -4.05 7.16 3.68
C SER A 80 -4.91 6.17 4.44
N GLY A 81 -6.19 6.47 4.57
CA GLY A 81 -7.12 5.56 5.22
C GLY A 81 -8.55 6.07 5.27
N ASN A 82 -9.39 5.29 5.94
CA ASN A 82 -10.75 5.63 6.28
C ASN A 82 -10.97 5.36 7.77
N LEU A 83 -11.58 6.32 8.48
CA LEU A 83 -11.80 6.28 9.93
C LEU A 83 -13.12 5.56 10.31
N GLY A 84 -13.75 4.88 9.35
CA GLY A 84 -15.05 4.22 9.48
C GLY A 84 -16.21 5.03 8.91
N CYS A 85 -16.07 6.33 8.74
CA CYS A 85 -17.00 7.18 7.98
C CYS A 85 -16.19 8.03 6.99
N ASN A 86 -15.26 8.83 7.50
CA ASN A 86 -14.47 9.76 6.69
C ASN A 86 -13.16 9.18 6.18
N GLY A 87 -12.78 9.61 4.98
CA GLY A 87 -11.43 9.39 4.47
C GLY A 87 -10.46 10.36 5.14
N PHE A 88 -9.25 9.90 5.42
CA PHE A 88 -8.21 10.74 6.01
C PHE A 88 -6.85 10.54 5.31
N GLY A 89 -6.02 11.56 5.45
CA GLY A 89 -4.62 11.52 5.03
C GLY A 89 -3.73 12.17 6.07
N ALA A 90 -2.51 11.66 6.19
CA ALA A 90 -1.49 12.25 7.06
C ALA A 90 -0.07 12.03 6.54
N LYS A 91 0.91 12.61 7.23
CA LYS A 91 2.32 12.22 7.10
C LYS A 91 2.74 11.48 8.37
N ALA A 92 3.41 10.35 8.24
CA ALA A 92 3.97 9.57 9.33
C ALA A 92 5.49 9.69 9.33
N THR A 93 6.06 9.79 10.53
CA THR A 93 7.46 9.44 10.79
C THR A 93 7.47 8.10 11.51
N VAL A 94 8.26 7.16 11.00
CA VAL A 94 8.42 5.82 11.57
C VAL A 94 9.89 5.66 11.96
N ASP A 95 10.15 5.42 13.24
CA ASP A 95 11.48 5.17 13.80
C ASP A 95 11.43 3.92 14.68
N GLY A 96 11.90 2.79 14.16
CA GLY A 96 11.76 1.49 14.81
C GLY A 96 10.28 1.11 15.02
N ASP A 97 9.88 0.94 16.28
CA ASP A 97 8.50 0.69 16.70
C ASP A 97 7.72 1.98 17.00
N GLU A 98 8.33 3.15 16.91
CA GLU A 98 7.66 4.42 17.17
C GLU A 98 7.07 5.03 15.88
N ILE A 99 5.80 5.41 15.93
CA ILE A 99 5.07 6.03 14.83
C ILE A 99 4.47 7.34 15.33
N SER A 100 4.77 8.44 14.64
CA SER A 100 4.16 9.74 14.92
C SER A 100 3.46 10.26 13.67
N LEU A 101 2.18 10.63 13.81
CA LEU A 101 1.42 11.26 12.75
C LEU A 101 1.51 12.78 12.85
N GLY A 102 1.92 13.41 11.75
CA GLY A 102 2.01 14.85 11.59
C GLY A 102 0.68 15.47 11.14
N GLN A 103 0.75 16.33 10.12
CA GLN A 103 -0.44 16.99 9.57
C GLN A 103 -1.52 15.96 9.22
N PHE A 104 -2.70 16.12 9.82
CA PHE A 104 -3.83 15.21 9.68
C PHE A 104 -4.98 15.96 8.99
N LEU A 105 -5.47 15.41 7.89
CA LEU A 105 -6.56 15.94 7.09
C LEU A 105 -7.65 14.87 6.99
N SER A 106 -8.91 15.28 7.06
CA SER A 106 -10.06 14.37 6.96
C SER A 106 -11.17 15.02 6.14
N THR A 107 -12.03 14.21 5.55
CA THR A 107 -13.33 14.66 5.05
C THR A 107 -14.32 14.87 6.20
N ASP A 108 -15.41 15.60 5.94
CA ASP A 108 -16.47 15.92 6.92
C ASP A 108 -17.85 15.40 6.47
N MET A 109 -17.96 14.10 6.22
CA MET A 109 -19.22 13.40 6.00
C MET A 109 -19.88 13.05 7.33
N ALA A 110 -21.22 12.99 7.32
CA ALA A 110 -22.01 12.55 8.46
C ALA A 110 -22.47 11.09 8.25
N CYS A 111 -22.05 10.20 9.15
CA CYS A 111 -22.49 8.81 9.17
C CYS A 111 -22.95 8.37 10.58
N ALA A 112 -23.48 7.16 10.71
CA ALA A 112 -23.79 6.59 12.02
C ALA A 112 -22.54 6.29 12.87
N SER A 113 -21.38 6.08 12.24
CA SER A 113 -20.12 5.68 12.89
C SER A 113 -19.26 6.83 13.43
N MET A 114 -19.76 8.08 13.46
CA MET A 114 -18.97 9.26 13.89
C MET A 114 -18.36 9.12 15.29
N GLY A 115 -19.03 8.42 16.21
CA GLY A 115 -18.49 8.18 17.55
C GLY A 115 -17.20 7.34 17.53
N PHE A 116 -17.13 6.34 16.64
CA PHE A 116 -15.93 5.54 16.45
C PHE A 116 -14.83 6.37 15.78
N GLU A 117 -15.16 7.09 14.71
CA GLU A 117 -14.22 7.96 14.00
C GLU A 117 -13.53 8.98 14.92
N ASN A 118 -14.31 9.68 15.75
CA ASN A 118 -13.77 10.65 16.70
C ASN A 118 -12.79 10.01 17.69
N THR A 119 -13.11 8.80 18.15
CA THR A 119 -12.29 8.06 19.12
C THR A 119 -10.99 7.57 18.46
N LEU A 120 -11.07 7.01 17.26
CA LEU A 120 -9.91 6.58 16.48
C LEU A 120 -9.00 7.77 16.14
N THR A 121 -9.59 8.89 15.71
CA THR A 121 -8.85 10.13 15.39
C THR A 121 -8.11 10.67 16.61
N LYS A 122 -8.74 10.67 17.79
CA LYS A 122 -8.10 11.06 19.05
C LYS A 122 -6.89 10.17 19.33
N ALA A 123 -7.05 8.85 19.27
CA ALA A 123 -5.98 7.90 19.54
C ALA A 123 -4.81 8.03 18.55
N LEU A 124 -5.09 8.14 17.24
CA LEU A 124 -4.07 8.28 16.19
C LEU A 124 -3.28 9.59 16.29
N LYS A 125 -3.85 10.63 16.91
CA LYS A 125 -3.22 11.95 17.09
C LYS A 125 -2.60 12.14 18.48
N ASP A 126 -2.66 11.13 19.35
CA ASP A 126 -2.14 11.20 20.72
C ASP A 126 -0.62 11.01 20.78
N GLY A 127 0.10 11.87 20.05
CA GLY A 127 1.55 11.87 19.98
C GLY A 127 2.13 10.62 19.32
N THR A 128 3.18 10.07 19.92
CA THR A 128 3.91 8.90 19.42
C THR A 128 3.21 7.61 19.85
N LEU A 129 2.92 6.77 18.88
CA LEU A 129 2.36 5.44 19.02
C LEU A 129 3.48 4.40 19.01
N THR A 130 3.42 3.41 19.90
CA THR A 130 4.31 2.24 19.86
C THR A 130 3.63 1.10 19.10
N ALA A 131 4.31 0.56 18.11
CA ALA A 131 3.85 -0.46 17.18
C ALA A 131 4.39 -1.84 17.57
N LYS A 132 3.48 -2.78 17.83
CA LYS A 132 3.84 -4.17 18.11
C LYS A 132 3.21 -5.11 17.10
N GLY A 133 4.05 -5.70 16.27
CA GLY A 133 3.66 -6.72 15.30
C GLY A 133 3.61 -8.12 15.92
N THR A 134 2.64 -8.92 15.51
CA THR A 134 2.57 -10.37 15.79
C THR A 134 2.01 -11.09 14.56
N GLU A 135 2.21 -12.40 14.46
CA GLU A 135 1.52 -13.20 13.43
C GLU A 135 0.26 -13.84 14.01
N SER A 136 -0.83 -13.83 13.24
CA SER A 136 -2.03 -14.59 13.58
C SER A 136 -1.92 -16.05 13.15
N ALA A 137 -2.81 -16.88 13.71
CA ALA A 137 -2.95 -18.29 13.32
C ALA A 137 -3.31 -18.51 11.83
N LYS A 138 -3.70 -17.46 11.10
CA LYS A 138 -4.09 -17.52 9.68
C LYS A 138 -3.00 -17.02 8.71
N ASN A 139 -1.76 -16.85 9.16
CA ASN A 139 -0.67 -16.25 8.37
C ASN A 139 -1.02 -14.83 7.86
N ALA A 140 -1.77 -14.09 8.68
CA ALA A 140 -2.00 -12.66 8.52
C ALA A 140 -1.28 -11.93 9.65
N GLN A 141 -0.58 -10.86 9.33
CA GLN A 141 0.08 -10.03 10.34
C GLN A 141 -0.98 -9.30 11.17
N GLN A 142 -0.73 -9.18 12.46
CA GLN A 142 -1.47 -8.34 13.38
C GLN A 142 -0.55 -7.24 13.87
N LEU A 143 -1.10 -6.05 14.02
CA LEU A 143 -0.39 -4.88 14.53
C LEU A 143 -1.22 -4.27 15.66
N THR A 144 -0.58 -4.03 16.80
CA THR A 144 -1.15 -3.23 17.88
C THR A 144 -0.43 -1.90 17.93
N LEU A 145 -1.18 -0.80 17.80
CA LEU A 145 -0.67 0.54 18.08
C LEU A 145 -1.08 0.92 19.51
N THR A 146 -0.13 1.39 20.30
CA THR A 146 -0.36 1.78 21.70
C THR A 146 0.01 3.25 21.90
N THR A 147 -0.90 4.04 22.45
CA THR A 147 -0.60 5.44 22.82
C THR A 147 0.22 5.50 24.11
N LYS A 148 0.77 6.67 24.44
CA LYS A 148 1.48 6.87 25.73
C LYS A 148 0.57 6.69 26.95
N THR A 149 -0.73 6.92 26.80
CA THR A 149 -1.73 6.73 27.86
C THR A 149 -2.16 5.27 28.02
N GLY A 150 -1.73 4.38 27.12
CA GLY A 150 -2.07 2.95 27.15
C GLY A 150 -3.33 2.59 26.35
N ASP A 151 -3.88 3.52 25.58
CA ASP A 151 -4.96 3.21 24.63
C ASP A 151 -4.40 2.36 23.49
N THR A 152 -5.21 1.43 22.98
CA THR A 152 -4.76 0.43 21.99
C THR A 152 -5.65 0.42 20.75
N ILE A 153 -5.04 0.24 19.58
CA ILE A 153 -5.69 0.03 18.29
C ILE A 153 -5.19 -1.31 17.74
N HIS A 154 -6.11 -2.25 17.53
CA HIS A 154 -5.80 -3.54 16.93
C HIS A 154 -6.09 -3.50 15.43
N LEU A 155 -5.11 -3.99 14.68
CA LEU A 155 -5.08 -3.96 13.23
C LEU A 155 -4.74 -5.34 12.70
N THR A 156 -5.35 -5.71 11.59
CA THR A 156 -5.01 -6.93 10.84
C THR A 156 -4.60 -6.56 9.43
N GLU A 157 -3.57 -7.23 8.92
CA GLU A 157 -3.17 -7.11 7.52
C GLU A 157 -4.28 -7.64 6.61
N GLU A 158 -4.68 -6.82 5.64
CA GLU A 158 -5.49 -7.25 4.52
C GLU A 158 -4.61 -7.38 3.27
N LYS A 159 -4.73 -8.52 2.59
CA LYS A 159 -4.01 -8.76 1.34
C LYS A 159 -4.79 -8.15 0.19
N ALA A 160 -4.06 -7.52 -0.73
CA ALA A 160 -4.64 -7.03 -1.98
C ALA A 160 -5.40 -8.15 -2.70
N ALA A 161 -6.52 -7.79 -3.32
CA ALA A 161 -7.32 -8.72 -4.10
C ALA A 161 -6.50 -9.26 -5.28
N ALA A 162 -6.58 -10.57 -5.50
CA ALA A 162 -5.97 -11.18 -6.67
C ALA A 162 -6.70 -10.72 -7.94
N LEU A 163 -5.98 -10.55 -9.05
CA LEU A 163 -6.62 -10.28 -10.34
C LEU A 163 -7.57 -11.43 -10.73
N TYR A 164 -7.07 -12.66 -10.63
CA TYR A 164 -7.78 -13.88 -11.01
C TYR A 164 -8.67 -14.41 -9.90
N GLY A 165 -9.82 -14.99 -10.28
CA GLY A 165 -10.79 -15.56 -9.35
C GLY A 165 -11.60 -14.56 -8.53
N THR A 166 -11.20 -13.28 -8.53
CA THR A 166 -11.94 -12.20 -7.88
C THR A 166 -13.09 -11.74 -8.76
N LYS A 167 -14.26 -11.54 -8.14
CA LYS A 167 -15.38 -10.82 -8.75
C LYS A 167 -15.15 -9.33 -8.61
N TRP A 168 -14.75 -8.69 -9.70
CA TRP A 168 -14.57 -7.25 -9.80
C TRP A 168 -15.89 -6.60 -10.17
N THR A 169 -16.57 -6.00 -9.20
CA THR A 169 -17.82 -5.28 -9.39
C THR A 169 -17.52 -3.90 -9.97
N ILE A 170 -18.09 -3.59 -11.12
CA ILE A 170 -17.85 -2.31 -11.80
C ILE A 170 -18.56 -1.20 -11.04
N THR A 171 -17.88 -0.08 -10.81
CA THR A 171 -18.41 1.08 -10.08
C THR A 171 -18.56 2.29 -10.97
N THR A 172 -17.61 2.53 -11.89
CA THR A 172 -17.66 3.63 -12.85
C THR A 172 -17.18 3.21 -14.24
N LEU A 173 -17.73 3.88 -15.25
CA LEU A 173 -17.39 3.72 -16.66
C LEU A 173 -17.07 5.10 -17.25
N GLY A 174 -16.03 5.20 -18.07
CA GLY A 174 -15.73 6.34 -18.93
C GLY A 174 -15.58 5.84 -20.36
N ALA A 175 -16.34 6.42 -21.29
CA ALA A 175 -16.26 6.07 -22.70
C ALA A 175 -14.97 6.62 -23.31
N GLY A 176 -14.28 5.83 -24.13
CA GLY A 176 -13.09 6.27 -24.84
C GLY A 176 -13.33 7.50 -25.71
N SER A 177 -12.42 8.47 -25.62
CA SER A 177 -12.33 9.57 -26.57
C SER A 177 -11.50 9.08 -27.75
N ASN A 178 -12.04 9.12 -28.98
CA ASN A 178 -11.34 8.70 -30.22
C ASN A 178 -10.13 9.61 -30.55
N GLY A 179 -9.13 9.70 -29.66
CA GLY A 179 -7.94 10.56 -29.79
C GLY A 179 -8.10 11.99 -29.26
N ASP A 180 -9.22 12.34 -28.62
CA ASP A 180 -9.36 13.64 -27.96
C ASP A 180 -8.82 13.53 -26.53
N SER A 181 -7.79 14.31 -26.20
CA SER A 181 -7.01 14.19 -24.96
C SER A 181 -7.76 14.64 -23.69
N ASP A 182 -9.07 14.84 -23.76
CA ASP A 182 -9.88 15.11 -22.59
C ASP A 182 -10.13 13.79 -21.85
N SER A 183 -9.85 13.80 -20.55
CA SER A 183 -10.12 12.64 -19.69
C SER A 183 -11.58 12.23 -19.87
N ALA A 184 -11.81 11.05 -20.45
CA ALA A 184 -13.13 10.48 -20.64
C ALA A 184 -13.98 10.72 -19.40
N ALA A 185 -15.12 11.40 -19.55
CA ALA A 185 -15.99 11.70 -18.42
C ALA A 185 -16.42 10.38 -17.75
N VAL A 186 -15.85 10.09 -16.58
CA VAL A 186 -16.18 8.89 -15.81
C VAL A 186 -17.50 9.10 -15.09
N SER A 187 -18.43 8.18 -15.26
CA SER A 187 -19.77 8.22 -14.68
C SER A 187 -20.05 6.96 -13.86
N PRO A 188 -20.80 7.07 -12.76
CA PRO A 188 -21.29 5.90 -12.04
C PRO A 188 -22.23 5.09 -12.92
N LEU A 189 -22.39 3.81 -12.61
CA LEU A 189 -23.37 2.97 -13.28
C LEU A 189 -24.80 3.46 -13.02
N PRO A 190 -25.72 3.32 -13.99
CA PRO A 190 -27.13 3.62 -13.80
C PRO A 190 -27.77 2.67 -12.75
N SER A 191 -28.86 3.11 -12.14
CA SER A 191 -29.59 2.28 -11.18
C SER A 191 -30.04 0.95 -11.79
N GLY A 192 -29.90 -0.12 -11.02
CA GLY A 192 -30.25 -1.48 -11.47
C GLY A 192 -29.20 -2.12 -12.39
N ALA A 193 -28.12 -1.42 -12.75
CA ALA A 193 -26.99 -2.05 -13.41
C ALA A 193 -26.27 -2.96 -12.42
N ASP A 194 -26.13 -4.22 -12.82
CA ASP A 194 -25.28 -5.19 -12.15
C ASP A 194 -24.23 -5.59 -13.17
N ALA A 195 -23.03 -5.04 -12.98
CA ALA A 195 -21.90 -5.22 -13.86
C ALA A 195 -20.69 -5.69 -13.06
N TYR A 196 -20.06 -6.76 -13.53
CA TYR A 196 -18.85 -7.31 -12.91
C TYR A 196 -18.06 -8.14 -13.91
N LEU A 197 -16.78 -8.33 -13.63
CA LEU A 197 -15.87 -9.19 -14.38
C LEU A 197 -15.15 -10.17 -13.45
N VAL A 198 -14.90 -11.38 -13.93
CA VAL A 198 -14.10 -12.42 -13.26
C VAL A 198 -13.12 -12.97 -14.29
N LEU A 199 -11.83 -12.90 -13.98
CA LEU A 199 -10.78 -13.50 -14.80
C LEU A 199 -10.45 -14.90 -14.29
N ASP A 200 -10.46 -15.88 -15.19
CA ASP A 200 -10.11 -17.28 -14.92
C ASP A 200 -8.76 -17.58 -15.58
N GLN A 201 -7.72 -17.72 -14.76
CA GLN A 201 -6.36 -17.99 -15.23
C GLN A 201 -6.23 -19.35 -15.93
N LYS A 202 -6.96 -20.36 -15.45
CA LYS A 202 -6.83 -21.72 -15.98
C LYS A 202 -7.49 -21.86 -17.34
N LYS A 203 -8.63 -21.18 -17.52
CA LYS A 203 -9.36 -21.17 -18.79
C LYS A 203 -8.81 -20.13 -19.77
N GLY A 204 -8.10 -19.11 -19.29
CA GLY A 204 -7.65 -17.99 -20.12
C GLY A 204 -8.82 -17.14 -20.59
N THR A 205 -9.83 -16.95 -19.74
CA THR A 205 -11.09 -16.26 -20.08
C THR A 205 -11.44 -15.18 -19.07
N VAL A 206 -12.17 -14.16 -19.52
CA VAL A 206 -12.94 -13.26 -18.66
C VAL A 206 -14.43 -13.57 -18.83
N SER A 207 -15.19 -13.51 -17.73
CA SER A 207 -16.64 -13.68 -17.76
C SER A 207 -17.31 -12.73 -16.77
N GLY A 208 -18.58 -12.44 -16.98
CA GLY A 208 -19.36 -11.70 -16.02
C GLY A 208 -20.62 -11.10 -16.61
N LYS A 209 -21.00 -9.92 -16.12
CA LYS A 209 -22.19 -9.22 -16.55
C LYS A 209 -21.83 -7.79 -16.91
N ALA A 210 -22.42 -7.29 -17.99
CA ALA A 210 -22.19 -5.96 -18.50
C ALA A 210 -23.45 -5.09 -18.30
N GLY A 211 -24.00 -5.08 -17.07
CA GLY A 211 -25.24 -4.37 -16.76
C GLY A 211 -26.47 -5.23 -17.02
N CYS A 212 -26.91 -5.31 -18.28
CA CYS A 212 -28.09 -6.08 -18.69
C CYS A 212 -27.74 -7.53 -19.07
N ASN A 213 -26.73 -7.69 -19.92
CA ASN A 213 -26.36 -8.98 -20.51
C ASN A 213 -25.15 -9.63 -19.86
N ASN A 214 -25.08 -10.95 -19.95
CA ASN A 214 -23.86 -11.68 -19.62
C ASN A 214 -22.83 -11.46 -20.73
N VAL A 215 -21.55 -11.43 -20.35
CA VAL A 215 -20.42 -11.30 -21.26
C VAL A 215 -19.36 -12.35 -20.95
N SER A 216 -18.72 -12.88 -21.99
CA SER A 216 -17.52 -13.72 -21.86
C SER A 216 -16.59 -13.51 -23.05
N ALA A 217 -15.29 -13.57 -22.81
CA ALA A 217 -14.28 -13.54 -23.87
C ALA A 217 -13.02 -14.28 -23.42
N ASP A 218 -12.13 -14.57 -24.36
CA ASP A 218 -10.75 -14.92 -24.04
C ASP A 218 -10.05 -13.72 -23.38
N ALA A 219 -9.15 -13.98 -22.44
CA ALA A 219 -8.38 -12.96 -21.75
C ALA A 219 -6.98 -13.48 -21.42
N THR A 220 -5.96 -12.83 -21.99
CA THR A 220 -4.55 -13.15 -21.72
C THR A 220 -3.89 -11.98 -21.00
N VAL A 221 -3.32 -12.23 -19.82
CA VAL A 221 -2.63 -11.21 -19.04
C VAL A 221 -1.12 -11.33 -19.25
N SER A 222 -0.48 -10.22 -19.60
CA SER A 222 0.98 -10.08 -19.70
C SER A 222 1.37 -8.67 -19.31
N ASP A 223 2.39 -8.53 -18.45
CA ASP A 223 3.07 -7.25 -18.17
C ASP A 223 2.13 -6.07 -17.85
N GLY A 224 1.20 -6.26 -16.90
CA GLY A 224 0.25 -5.21 -16.50
C GLY A 224 -0.81 -4.88 -17.54
N THR A 225 -0.92 -5.68 -18.60
CA THR A 225 -1.91 -5.55 -19.68
C THR A 225 -2.74 -6.82 -19.79
N ILE A 226 -4.03 -6.65 -20.09
CA ILE A 226 -4.97 -7.71 -20.42
C ILE A 226 -5.30 -7.56 -21.90
N THR A 227 -5.06 -8.62 -22.68
CA THR A 227 -5.52 -8.71 -24.07
C THR A 227 -6.82 -9.49 -24.09
N PHE A 228 -7.91 -8.82 -24.43
CA PHE A 228 -9.23 -9.41 -24.55
C PHE A 228 -9.46 -9.93 -25.97
N GLY A 229 -10.12 -11.08 -26.08
CA GLY A 229 -10.68 -11.58 -27.33
C GLY A 229 -12.04 -10.97 -27.63
N SER A 230 -12.61 -11.34 -28.78
CA SER A 230 -13.95 -10.88 -29.16
C SER A 230 -15.00 -11.35 -28.13
N PRO A 231 -15.85 -10.45 -27.62
CA PRO A 231 -16.82 -10.80 -26.59
C PRO A 231 -18.00 -11.56 -27.20
N SER A 232 -18.46 -12.57 -26.47
CA SER A 232 -19.79 -13.16 -26.64
C SER A 232 -20.73 -12.58 -25.59
N THR A 233 -21.91 -12.12 -26.02
CA THR A 233 -22.93 -11.57 -25.13
C THR A 233 -24.27 -12.25 -25.31
N THR A 234 -25.07 -12.28 -24.24
CA THR A 234 -26.50 -12.53 -24.39
C THR A 234 -27.18 -11.32 -25.03
N ARG A 235 -28.40 -11.51 -25.57
CA ARG A 235 -29.16 -10.43 -26.25
C ARG A 235 -30.51 -10.20 -25.59
N ARG A 236 -30.51 -9.89 -24.30
CA ARG A 236 -31.68 -9.43 -23.54
C ARG A 236 -31.90 -7.95 -23.84
N MET A 237 -33.17 -7.56 -23.94
CA MET A 237 -33.57 -6.17 -24.04
C MET A 237 -33.82 -5.63 -22.63
N CYS A 238 -33.17 -4.52 -22.29
CA CYS A 238 -33.32 -3.79 -21.03
C CYS A 238 -33.55 -2.30 -21.32
N ASP A 239 -33.72 -1.52 -20.25
CA ASP A 239 -33.74 -0.05 -20.33
C ASP A 239 -32.51 0.50 -21.05
N GLY A 240 -32.71 1.60 -21.78
CA GLY A 240 -31.68 2.21 -22.62
C GLY A 240 -30.41 2.57 -21.85
N SER A 241 -30.53 3.04 -20.60
CA SER A 241 -29.36 3.35 -19.76
C SER A 241 -28.49 2.12 -19.46
N LEU A 242 -29.10 0.95 -19.24
CA LEU A 242 -28.38 -0.30 -19.01
C LEU A 242 -27.67 -0.77 -20.28
N MET A 243 -28.30 -0.59 -21.44
CA MET A 243 -27.72 -0.92 -22.74
C MET A 243 -26.56 0.01 -23.11
N GLU A 244 -26.62 1.30 -22.77
CA GLU A 244 -25.50 2.22 -22.99
C GLU A 244 -24.31 1.93 -22.05
N ALA A 245 -24.57 1.58 -20.79
CA ALA A 245 -23.54 1.13 -19.87
C ALA A 245 -22.88 -0.18 -20.37
N GLU A 246 -23.69 -1.13 -20.87
CA GLU A 246 -23.19 -2.35 -21.52
C GLU A 246 -22.26 -2.03 -22.69
N LYS A 247 -22.72 -1.18 -23.62
CA LYS A 247 -21.95 -0.78 -24.80
C LYS A 247 -20.63 -0.12 -24.41
N THR A 248 -20.64 0.76 -23.42
CA THR A 248 -19.42 1.42 -22.92
C THR A 248 -18.43 0.39 -22.36
N LEU A 249 -18.91 -0.54 -21.53
CA LEU A 249 -18.07 -1.59 -20.98
C LEU A 249 -17.52 -2.53 -22.06
N LEU A 250 -18.30 -2.82 -23.10
CA LEU A 250 -17.85 -3.66 -24.21
C LEU A 250 -16.70 -3.05 -25.01
N GLY A 251 -16.49 -1.72 -24.97
CA GLY A 251 -15.32 -1.07 -25.55
C GLY A 251 -13.98 -1.57 -24.97
N LEU A 252 -13.97 -2.10 -23.75
CA LEU A 252 -12.77 -2.75 -23.19
C LEU A 252 -12.30 -3.95 -24.02
N PHE A 253 -13.21 -4.63 -24.72
CA PHE A 253 -12.92 -5.86 -25.45
C PHE A 253 -12.37 -5.60 -26.86
N ASP A 254 -12.19 -4.34 -27.26
CA ASP A 254 -11.62 -3.94 -28.55
C ASP A 254 -10.08 -4.07 -28.60
N GLY A 255 -9.51 -4.94 -27.76
CA GLY A 255 -8.11 -5.33 -27.81
C GLY A 255 -7.44 -5.36 -26.44
N LYS A 256 -6.52 -4.41 -26.20
CA LYS A 256 -5.68 -4.39 -25.00
C LYS A 256 -6.14 -3.33 -24.02
N ALA A 257 -6.17 -3.70 -22.73
CA ALA A 257 -6.33 -2.78 -21.62
C ALA A 257 -5.18 -2.91 -20.63
N THR A 258 -4.62 -1.78 -20.21
CA THR A 258 -3.76 -1.72 -19.03
C THR A 258 -4.63 -1.88 -17.79
N TYR A 259 -4.11 -2.54 -16.75
CA TYR A 259 -4.81 -2.67 -15.48
C TYR A 259 -3.92 -2.24 -14.32
N LYS A 260 -4.55 -1.65 -13.30
CA LYS A 260 -3.91 -1.34 -12.02
C LYS A 260 -4.81 -1.82 -10.91
N ILE A 261 -4.26 -2.65 -10.01
CA ILE A 261 -4.92 -3.00 -8.75
C ILE A 261 -4.29 -2.16 -7.65
N ASP A 262 -5.11 -1.41 -6.94
CA ASP A 262 -4.78 -0.77 -5.68
C ASP A 262 -5.64 -1.41 -4.58
N HIS A 263 -5.05 -2.41 -3.94
CA HIS A 263 -5.66 -3.19 -2.87
C HIS A 263 -6.98 -3.89 -3.28
N ARG A 264 -8.15 -3.31 -3.01
CA ARG A 264 -9.48 -3.83 -3.43
C ARG A 264 -10.04 -3.09 -4.64
N SER A 265 -9.38 -2.07 -5.16
CA SER A 265 -9.82 -1.31 -6.33
C SER A 265 -9.02 -1.72 -7.57
N MET A 266 -9.70 -1.86 -8.70
CA MET A 266 -9.06 -2.08 -10.00
C MET A 266 -9.49 -1.00 -10.98
N THR A 267 -8.53 -0.49 -11.74
CA THR A 267 -8.80 0.36 -12.90
C THR A 267 -8.31 -0.36 -14.15
N LEU A 268 -9.14 -0.37 -15.19
CA LEU A 268 -8.82 -0.84 -16.52
C LEU A 268 -8.88 0.35 -17.48
N THR A 269 -7.91 0.46 -18.37
CA THR A 269 -7.88 1.49 -19.41
C THR A 269 -7.46 0.86 -20.74
N SER A 270 -8.36 0.83 -21.70
CA SER A 270 -8.11 0.33 -23.06
C SER A 270 -7.44 1.36 -23.96
N ALA A 271 -6.91 0.90 -25.09
CA ALA A 271 -6.18 1.73 -26.05
C ALA A 271 -7.04 2.85 -26.70
N ASP A 272 -8.36 2.65 -26.76
CA ASP A 272 -9.35 3.65 -27.23
C ASP A 272 -9.70 4.69 -26.15
N GLY A 273 -9.14 4.56 -24.93
CA GLY A 273 -9.41 5.44 -23.79
C GLY A 273 -10.58 5.00 -22.90
N THR A 274 -11.27 3.91 -23.22
CA THR A 274 -12.35 3.41 -22.35
C THR A 274 -11.77 3.04 -20.99
N THR A 275 -12.35 3.61 -19.94
CA THR A 275 -11.87 3.45 -18.55
C THR A 275 -12.94 2.82 -17.70
N VAL A 276 -12.55 1.83 -16.90
CA VAL A 276 -13.45 1.10 -16.01
C VAL A 276 -12.83 1.03 -14.63
N SER A 277 -13.56 1.50 -13.62
CA SER A 277 -13.19 1.26 -12.23
C SER A 277 -14.07 0.18 -11.64
N ALA A 278 -13.47 -0.69 -10.84
CA ALA A 278 -14.13 -1.80 -10.19
C ALA A 278 -13.61 -1.97 -8.77
N THR A 279 -14.44 -2.56 -7.92
CA THR A 279 -14.06 -2.99 -6.57
C THR A 279 -14.20 -4.50 -6.45
N ALA A 280 -13.25 -5.13 -5.76
CA ALA A 280 -13.34 -6.55 -5.45
C ALA A 280 -14.54 -6.77 -4.52
N ALA A 281 -15.45 -7.67 -4.92
CA ALA A 281 -16.50 -8.15 -4.03
C ALA A 281 -15.88 -9.04 -2.94
N ASP A 282 -16.44 -8.94 -1.74
CA ASP A 282 -16.07 -9.75 -0.59
C ASP A 282 -16.59 -11.19 -0.69
#